data_AF-A0A1Z1WFT0-F1
#
_entry.id   AF-A0A1Z1WFT0-F1
#
_cell.length_a   1.000
_cell.length_b   1.000
_cell.length_c   1.000
_cell.angle_alpha   90.00
_cell.angle_beta   90.00
_cell.angle_gamma   90.00
#
_symmetry.space_group_name_H-M   'P 1'
#
loop_
_entity.id
_entity.type
_entity.pdbx_description
1 polymer ?
#
loop_
_entity_poly.entity_id
_entity_poly.type
_entity_poly.pdbx_seq_one_letter_code
_entity_poly.pdbx_strand_id
1 'polypeptide(L)'
;MGKWWSAAGTAAWVAVGTAAGALGAWQLASADSGGAAHSRPLDEGAVRRALADTPASPSATPSHGASSPPSPPSPSPSRTHSAKPTQQPPHRSAERSTVRFTGGTATVECRPDGTVYLISWSPADGYHIDDDVTRGPSPTAHLEAEANDDDEHPDLTYEIHCTPTGPRARAVPEPDD
;
A
#
# COMPACT_ATOMS: atom_id res chain seq x y z
N MET A 1 51.12 29.98 20.82
CA MET A 1 50.07 29.30 21.62
C MET A 1 48.94 28.91 20.67
N GLY A 2 48.16 27.84 20.93
CA GLY A 2 46.95 27.56 20.12
C GLY A 2 46.49 26.11 19.98
N LYS A 3 47.34 25.11 20.24
CA LYS A 3 47.03 23.70 19.93
C LYS A 3 46.62 22.89 21.16
N TRP A 4 45.41 23.15 21.66
CA TRP A 4 44.84 22.50 22.86
C TRP A 4 43.30 22.45 22.96
N TRP A 5 42.54 23.22 22.17
CA TRP A 5 41.07 23.29 22.30
C TRP A 5 40.31 22.08 21.73
N SER A 6 40.90 21.33 20.79
CA SER A 6 40.23 20.21 20.09
C SER A 6 39.99 18.97 20.96
N ALA A 7 40.64 18.84 22.11
CA ALA A 7 40.56 17.64 22.95
C ALA A 7 39.35 17.62 23.91
N ALA A 8 38.73 18.78 24.19
CA ALA A 8 37.66 18.89 25.19
C ALA A 8 36.26 18.56 24.61
N GLY A 9 36.03 18.80 23.31
CA GLY A 9 34.70 18.68 22.71
C GLY A 9 34.22 17.24 22.50
N THR A 10 35.12 16.30 22.21
CA THR A 10 34.77 14.92 21.86
C THR A 10 34.37 14.08 23.07
N ALA A 11 34.97 14.31 24.24
CA ALA A 11 34.64 13.58 25.46
C ALA A 11 33.22 13.88 25.99
N ALA A 12 32.67 15.06 25.71
CA ALA A 12 31.39 15.50 26.25
C ALA A 12 30.17 14.73 25.70
N TRP A 13 30.22 14.32 24.43
CA TRP A 13 29.08 13.67 23.76
C TRP A 13 28.90 12.19 24.12
N VAL A 14 30.01 11.48 24.41
CA VAL A 14 29.98 10.03 24.71
C VAL A 14 29.20 9.72 26.00
N ALA A 15 29.14 10.67 26.94
CA ALA A 15 28.48 10.50 28.24
C ALA A 15 26.93 10.52 28.18
N VAL A 16 26.32 10.94 27.07
CA VAL A 16 24.86 11.12 26.97
C VAL A 16 24.13 9.85 26.51
N GLY A 17 24.79 9.00 25.70
CA GLY A 17 24.11 7.86 25.05
C GLY A 17 23.75 6.68 25.96
N THR A 18 24.44 6.52 27.10
CA THR A 18 24.45 5.24 27.84
C THR A 18 23.27 5.01 28.79
N ALA A 19 22.38 5.98 29.00
CA ALA A 19 21.33 5.91 30.00
C ALA A 19 19.99 5.29 29.52
N ALA A 20 19.76 5.19 28.21
CA ALA A 20 18.44 4.90 27.64
C ALA A 20 18.13 3.42 27.33
N GLY A 21 19.13 2.52 27.36
CA GLY A 21 18.99 1.16 26.82
C GLY A 21 18.20 0.15 27.67
N ALA A 22 17.96 0.41 28.96
CA ALA A 22 17.59 -0.63 29.92
C ALA A 22 16.09 -1.01 29.97
N LEU A 23 15.18 -0.23 29.36
CA LEU A 23 13.73 -0.42 29.52
C LEU A 23 13.05 -1.19 28.37
N GLY A 24 13.70 -1.36 27.21
CA GLY A 24 13.08 -2.02 26.05
C GLY A 24 12.89 -3.53 26.20
N ALA A 25 13.83 -4.22 26.86
CA ALA A 25 13.90 -5.69 26.87
C ALA A 25 12.68 -6.38 27.50
N TRP A 26 12.05 -5.77 28.51
CA TRP A 26 10.88 -6.33 29.19
C TRP A 26 9.59 -6.29 28.34
N GLN A 27 9.48 -5.39 27.37
CA GLN A 27 8.31 -5.32 26.47
C GLN A 27 8.37 -6.34 25.32
N LEU A 28 9.56 -6.81 24.95
CA LEU A 28 9.68 -7.84 23.92
C LEU A 28 9.31 -9.23 24.46
N ALA A 29 9.61 -9.51 25.74
CA ALA A 29 9.26 -10.76 26.40
C ALA A 29 7.76 -10.90 26.72
N SER A 30 7.05 -9.79 26.96
CA SER A 30 5.60 -9.80 27.19
C SER A 30 4.79 -10.03 25.90
N ALA A 31 5.31 -9.57 24.75
CA ALA A 31 4.66 -9.72 23.45
C ALA A 31 4.56 -11.17 22.97
N ASP A 32 5.59 -12.00 23.20
CA ASP A 32 5.62 -13.43 22.80
C ASP A 32 4.55 -14.26 23.53
N SER A 33 4.26 -13.90 24.78
CA SER A 33 3.15 -14.49 25.56
C SER A 33 1.76 -13.99 25.13
N GLY A 34 1.70 -13.03 24.20
CA GLY A 34 0.51 -12.24 23.82
C GLY A 34 -0.42 -12.85 22.76
N GLY A 35 -0.18 -14.10 22.33
CA GLY A 35 -1.14 -14.88 21.56
C GLY A 35 -0.97 -14.85 20.03
N ALA A 36 -0.68 -16.01 19.45
CA ALA A 36 -0.62 -16.27 18.00
C ALA A 36 -2.00 -16.27 17.30
N ALA A 37 -2.89 -15.35 17.68
CA ALA A 37 -4.22 -15.18 17.09
C ALA A 37 -4.22 -14.22 15.89
N HIS A 38 -3.25 -13.29 15.83
CA HIS A 38 -3.24 -12.18 14.87
C HIS A 38 -2.45 -12.47 13.58
N SER A 39 -1.67 -13.56 13.54
CA SER A 39 -0.77 -13.93 12.45
C SER A 39 -1.26 -15.12 11.61
N ARG A 40 -2.47 -15.66 11.87
CA ARG A 40 -3.06 -16.68 10.99
C ARG A 40 -3.55 -16.04 9.69
N PRO A 41 -3.17 -16.56 8.51
CA PRO A 41 -3.76 -16.10 7.26
C PRO A 41 -5.27 -16.34 7.28
N LEU A 42 -6.05 -15.37 6.81
CA LEU A 42 -7.50 -15.51 6.72
C LEU A 42 -7.85 -16.58 5.70
N ASP A 43 -8.47 -17.67 6.17
CA ASP A 43 -9.03 -18.70 5.31
C ASP A 43 -10.08 -18.12 4.35
N GLU A 44 -10.07 -18.55 3.10
CA GLU A 44 -10.97 -18.01 2.08
C GLU A 44 -12.44 -18.33 2.39
N GLY A 45 -12.71 -19.45 3.06
CA GLY A 45 -14.03 -19.80 3.59
C GLY A 45 -14.48 -18.91 4.76
N ALA A 46 -13.54 -18.38 5.56
CA ALA A 46 -13.83 -17.37 6.56
C ALA A 46 -14.15 -16.00 5.91
N VAL A 47 -13.38 -15.61 4.88
CA VAL A 47 -13.65 -14.37 4.09
C VAL A 47 -15.01 -14.44 3.42
N ARG A 48 -15.29 -15.53 2.67
CA ARG A 48 -16.60 -15.72 2.00
C ARG A 48 -17.76 -15.74 2.99
N ARG A 49 -17.57 -16.32 4.19
CA ARG A 49 -18.57 -16.29 5.27
C ARG A 49 -18.80 -14.87 5.79
N ALA A 50 -17.74 -14.11 6.08
CA ALA A 50 -17.87 -12.72 6.53
C ALA A 50 -18.58 -11.82 5.49
N LEU A 51 -18.34 -12.04 4.20
CA LEU A 51 -19.06 -11.34 3.13
C LEU A 51 -20.54 -11.76 3.03
N ALA A 52 -20.87 -13.02 3.30
CA ALA A 52 -22.26 -13.52 3.31
C ALA A 52 -23.03 -13.12 4.58
N ASP A 53 -22.34 -13.05 5.72
CA ASP A 53 -22.87 -12.59 7.01
C ASP A 53 -22.88 -11.06 7.14
N THR A 54 -22.39 -10.31 6.13
CA THR A 54 -22.52 -8.85 6.07
C THR A 54 -23.98 -8.50 5.75
N PRO A 55 -24.78 -7.97 6.69
CA PRO A 55 -26.17 -7.66 6.41
C PRO A 55 -26.26 -6.47 5.46
N ALA A 56 -27.09 -6.58 4.42
CA ALA A 56 -27.45 -5.42 3.61
C ALA A 56 -28.06 -4.35 4.53
N SER A 57 -27.47 -3.15 4.53
CA SER A 57 -27.71 -2.13 5.54
C SER A 57 -29.21 -1.87 5.76
N PRO A 58 -29.77 -2.14 6.96
CA PRO A 58 -31.20 -2.06 7.19
C PRO A 58 -31.65 -0.60 7.22
N SER A 59 -32.26 -0.13 6.13
CA SER A 59 -32.92 1.16 6.07
C SER A 59 -34.02 1.22 7.13
N ALA A 60 -33.85 2.10 8.12
CA ALA A 60 -34.62 2.05 9.36
C ALA A 60 -36.04 2.61 9.20
N THR A 61 -37.03 1.72 9.17
CA THR A 61 -38.46 2.04 9.31
C THR A 61 -39.08 1.08 10.34
N PRO A 62 -39.66 1.57 11.46
CA PRO A 62 -40.15 0.71 12.53
C PRO A 62 -41.55 0.14 12.23
N SER A 63 -41.69 -1.19 12.30
CA SER A 63 -42.98 -1.90 12.32
C SER A 63 -42.89 -3.13 13.22
N HIS A 64 -43.90 -3.35 14.07
CA HIS A 64 -44.02 -4.53 14.92
C HIS A 64 -44.65 -5.70 14.15
N GLY A 65 -44.27 -6.96 14.45
CA GLY A 65 -45.02 -8.13 13.95
C GLY A 65 -44.27 -9.46 14.06
N ALA A 66 -44.82 -10.40 14.83
CA ALA A 66 -44.20 -11.67 15.23
C ALA A 66 -44.21 -12.81 14.18
N SER A 67 -43.21 -13.70 14.30
CA SER A 67 -43.27 -15.19 14.14
C SER A 67 -43.68 -15.88 12.81
N SER A 68 -42.84 -16.86 12.42
CA SER A 68 -42.91 -17.82 11.28
C SER A 68 -43.88 -19.02 11.50
N PRO A 69 -43.95 -20.09 10.65
CA PRO A 69 -43.39 -20.41 9.31
C PRO A 69 -44.55 -20.81 8.32
N PRO A 70 -44.63 -21.92 7.51
CA PRO A 70 -43.68 -22.86 6.85
C PRO A 70 -44.00 -23.25 5.35
N SER A 71 -43.34 -24.30 4.84
CA SER A 71 -43.78 -25.29 3.80
C SER A 71 -43.49 -25.07 2.28
N PRO A 72 -43.43 -26.16 1.45
CA PRO A 72 -42.61 -26.24 0.21
C PRO A 72 -43.39 -26.75 -1.06
N PRO A 73 -42.78 -27.36 -2.13
CA PRO A 73 -41.74 -26.89 -3.10
C PRO A 73 -42.16 -27.06 -4.61
N SER A 74 -41.20 -26.88 -5.55
CA SER A 74 -41.16 -27.37 -6.99
C SER A 74 -41.24 -26.27 -8.10
N PRO A 75 -41.08 -26.55 -9.43
CA PRO A 75 -39.73 -26.46 -10.04
C PRO A 75 -39.60 -25.81 -11.45
N SER A 76 -38.34 -25.47 -11.83
CA SER A 76 -37.85 -25.25 -13.22
C SER A 76 -38.34 -24.00 -14.01
N PRO A 77 -37.71 -23.61 -15.15
CA PRO A 77 -36.43 -24.05 -15.72
C PRO A 77 -35.42 -22.90 -16.01
N SER A 78 -34.27 -23.28 -16.59
CA SER A 78 -33.12 -22.45 -16.94
C SER A 78 -33.38 -21.11 -17.67
N ARG A 79 -32.57 -20.09 -17.35
CA ARG A 79 -32.23 -19.00 -18.29
C ARG A 79 -30.72 -18.83 -18.39
N THR A 80 -30.15 -19.22 -19.53
CA THR A 80 -28.75 -18.95 -19.87
C THR A 80 -28.60 -17.48 -20.22
N HIS A 81 -28.10 -16.68 -19.29
CA HIS A 81 -27.63 -15.32 -19.56
C HIS A 81 -26.16 -15.21 -19.19
N SER A 82 -25.30 -15.37 -20.19
CA SER A 82 -23.88 -15.00 -20.09
C SER A 82 -23.81 -13.51 -19.78
N ALA A 83 -23.54 -13.17 -18.52
CA ALA A 83 -23.37 -11.80 -18.08
C ALA A 83 -22.06 -11.23 -18.63
N LYS A 84 -22.09 -10.80 -19.90
CA LYS A 84 -21.11 -9.88 -20.49
C LYS A 84 -20.93 -8.72 -19.50
N PRO A 85 -19.70 -8.35 -19.10
CA PRO A 85 -19.50 -7.21 -18.23
C PRO A 85 -20.13 -5.95 -18.84
N THR A 86 -21.19 -5.46 -18.22
CA THR A 86 -21.83 -4.21 -18.62
C THR A 86 -20.87 -3.09 -18.27
N GLN A 87 -20.26 -2.47 -19.28
CA GLN A 87 -19.48 -1.26 -19.08
C GLN A 87 -20.40 -0.19 -18.48
N GLN A 88 -20.17 0.13 -17.21
CA GLN A 88 -20.80 1.27 -16.55
C GLN A 88 -20.36 2.56 -17.28
N PRO A 89 -21.23 3.57 -17.44
CA PRO A 89 -20.88 4.78 -18.17
C PRO A 89 -19.63 5.46 -17.57
N PRO A 90 -18.76 6.08 -18.39
CA PRO A 90 -17.58 6.78 -17.92
C PRO A 90 -17.97 8.11 -17.25
N HIS A 91 -18.50 8.02 -16.03
CA HIS A 91 -18.18 9.01 -15.01
C HIS A 91 -16.65 9.09 -14.97
N ARG A 92 -16.08 10.30 -15.05
CA ARG A 92 -14.63 10.47 -14.86
C ARG A 92 -14.27 10.37 -13.38
N SER A 93 -14.49 9.18 -12.81
CA SER A 93 -13.87 8.77 -11.55
C SER A 93 -12.36 8.61 -11.79
N ALA A 94 -11.56 8.83 -10.76
CA ALA A 94 -10.12 8.65 -10.89
C ALA A 94 -9.79 7.16 -11.11
N GLU A 95 -9.00 6.86 -12.13
CA GLU A 95 -8.76 5.49 -12.60
C GLU A 95 -7.54 4.90 -11.88
N ARG A 96 -7.76 3.83 -11.11
CA ARG A 96 -6.66 3.07 -10.48
C ARG A 96 -6.06 2.09 -11.48
N SER A 97 -4.76 2.19 -11.71
CA SER A 97 -4.00 1.34 -12.63
C SER A 97 -2.60 1.04 -12.11
N THR A 98 -2.06 -0.11 -12.48
CA THR A 98 -0.70 -0.53 -12.11
C THR A 98 0.24 -0.39 -13.31
N VAL A 99 1.37 0.28 -13.09
CA VAL A 99 2.48 0.42 -14.04
C VAL A 99 3.66 -0.45 -13.60
N ARG A 100 4.49 -0.86 -14.56
CA ARG A 100 5.71 -1.64 -14.34
C ARG A 100 6.93 -0.88 -14.86
N PHE A 101 8.06 -1.08 -14.21
CA PHE A 101 9.37 -0.52 -14.54
C PHE A 101 10.46 -1.55 -14.15
N THR A 102 11.77 -1.24 -14.31
CA THR A 102 12.84 -2.21 -14.03
C THR A 102 12.92 -2.53 -12.55
N GLY A 103 13.03 -1.50 -11.70
CA GLY A 103 13.06 -1.64 -10.25
C GLY A 103 11.75 -2.08 -9.57
N GLY A 104 10.69 -2.45 -10.32
CA GLY A 104 9.45 -2.99 -9.74
C GLY A 104 8.15 -2.52 -10.37
N THR A 105 7.14 -2.31 -9.52
CA THR A 105 5.79 -1.93 -9.92
C THR A 105 5.18 -0.87 -9.02
N ALA A 106 4.29 -0.04 -9.57
CA ALA A 106 3.57 1.00 -8.85
C ALA A 106 2.10 1.00 -9.21
N THR A 107 1.22 1.15 -8.22
CA THR A 107 -0.22 1.36 -8.42
C THR A 107 -0.54 2.82 -8.17
N VAL A 108 -1.10 3.47 -9.20
CA VAL A 108 -1.42 4.90 -9.20
C VAL A 108 -2.90 5.13 -9.49
N GLU A 109 -3.37 6.30 -9.10
CA GLU A 109 -4.68 6.85 -9.41
C GLU A 109 -4.50 8.00 -10.41
N CYS A 110 -5.00 7.82 -11.63
CA CYS A 110 -5.01 8.86 -12.67
C CYS A 110 -6.28 9.70 -12.56
N ARG A 111 -6.13 11.01 -12.37
CA ARG A 111 -7.26 11.93 -12.11
C ARG A 111 -7.72 12.66 -13.38
N PRO A 112 -8.99 13.12 -13.43
CA PRO A 112 -9.56 13.78 -14.61
C PRO A 112 -8.94 15.15 -14.95
N ASP A 113 -8.21 15.74 -14.00
CA ASP A 113 -7.46 16.99 -14.10
C ASP A 113 -6.05 16.80 -14.70
N GLY A 114 -5.64 15.56 -14.96
CA GLY A 114 -4.30 15.21 -15.46
C GLY A 114 -3.28 14.92 -14.36
N THR A 115 -3.64 15.05 -13.08
CA THR A 115 -2.75 14.67 -11.98
C THR A 115 -2.72 13.15 -11.75
N VAL A 116 -1.62 12.69 -11.17
CA VAL A 116 -1.41 11.33 -10.70
C VAL A 116 -1.26 11.33 -9.18
N TYR A 117 -1.76 10.28 -8.52
CA TYR A 117 -1.50 10.00 -7.11
C TYR A 117 -0.96 8.57 -6.93
N LEU A 118 0.22 8.43 -6.34
CA LEU A 118 0.88 7.15 -6.11
C LEU A 118 0.38 6.50 -4.81
N ILE A 119 -0.36 5.41 -4.96
CA ILE A 119 -1.04 4.71 -3.86
C ILE A 119 -0.08 3.74 -3.16
N SER A 120 0.60 2.90 -3.94
CA SER A 120 1.53 1.89 -3.45
C SER A 120 2.54 1.49 -4.53
N TRP A 121 3.63 0.88 -4.08
CA TRP A 121 4.67 0.29 -4.93
C TRP A 121 5.12 -1.04 -4.34
N SER A 122 5.91 -1.78 -5.12
CA SER A 122 6.63 -2.96 -4.67
C SER A 122 7.92 -3.08 -5.49
N PRO A 123 9.10 -3.24 -4.85
CA PRO A 123 10.36 -3.43 -5.57
C PRO A 123 10.31 -4.69 -6.45
N ALA A 124 11.22 -4.76 -7.43
CA ALA A 124 11.59 -6.01 -8.08
C ALA A 124 12.58 -6.81 -7.21
N ASP A 125 12.74 -8.11 -7.49
CA ASP A 125 13.80 -8.91 -6.89
C ASP A 125 15.17 -8.27 -7.22
N GLY A 126 16.00 -8.03 -6.19
CA GLY A 126 17.30 -7.37 -6.35
C GLY A 126 17.29 -5.84 -6.23
N TYR A 127 16.15 -5.22 -6.01
CA TYR A 127 16.01 -3.77 -5.76
C TYR A 127 15.43 -3.46 -4.39
N HIS A 128 15.61 -2.23 -3.93
CA HIS A 128 14.76 -1.60 -2.93
C HIS A 128 14.12 -0.31 -3.48
N ILE A 129 13.41 0.44 -2.64
CA ILE A 129 12.71 1.69 -2.99
C ILE A 129 12.76 2.58 -1.75
N ASP A 130 13.16 3.82 -1.95
CA ASP A 130 13.66 4.71 -0.91
C ASP A 130 12.52 5.50 -0.24
N ASP A 131 12.79 6.32 0.77
CA ASP A 131 11.74 7.10 1.44
C ASP A 131 11.40 8.44 0.78
N ASP A 132 12.21 8.94 -0.16
CA ASP A 132 12.02 10.19 -0.93
C ASP A 132 10.96 10.10 -2.05
N VAL A 133 9.87 9.36 -1.81
CA VAL A 133 8.80 9.09 -2.78
C VAL A 133 7.76 10.21 -2.84
N THR A 134 7.86 11.05 -3.88
CA THR A 134 6.89 12.12 -4.19
C THR A 134 5.58 11.54 -4.72
N ARG A 135 4.59 11.34 -3.82
CA ARG A 135 3.32 10.70 -4.15
C ARG A 135 2.31 11.52 -4.97
N GLY A 136 2.42 12.86 -4.98
CA GLY A 136 1.37 13.75 -5.51
C GLY A 136 0.21 14.01 -4.53
N PRO A 137 -0.94 14.55 -4.99
CA PRO A 137 -1.34 14.72 -6.38
C PRO A 137 -0.53 15.80 -7.11
N SER A 138 0.00 15.45 -8.27
CA SER A 138 0.94 16.24 -9.07
C SER A 138 0.81 15.81 -10.55
N PRO A 139 1.26 16.59 -11.55
CA PRO A 139 1.39 16.09 -12.92
C PRO A 139 2.25 14.82 -13.05
N THR A 140 3.24 14.68 -12.15
CA THR A 140 4.16 13.55 -12.07
C THR A 140 4.33 13.10 -10.61
N ALA A 141 4.34 11.80 -10.36
CA ALA A 141 4.78 11.20 -9.09
C ALA A 141 6.17 10.58 -9.28
N HIS A 142 7.05 10.72 -8.30
CA HIS A 142 8.43 10.24 -8.36
C HIS A 142 8.66 9.17 -7.30
N LEU A 143 9.46 8.17 -7.64
CA LEU A 143 10.04 7.18 -6.73
C LEU A 143 11.41 6.80 -7.29
N GLU A 144 12.32 6.40 -6.41
CA GLU A 144 13.68 5.98 -6.79
C GLU A 144 13.81 4.48 -6.49
N ALA A 145 14.85 3.84 -7.03
CA ALA A 145 14.98 2.38 -7.00
C ALA A 145 16.44 1.96 -7.10
N GLU A 146 17.11 2.01 -5.95
CA GLU A 146 18.47 1.50 -5.76
C GLU A 146 18.54 -0.03 -5.93
N ALA A 147 19.67 -0.52 -6.44
CA ALA A 147 19.96 -1.95 -6.48
C ALA A 147 20.46 -2.44 -5.10
N ASN A 148 20.37 -3.76 -4.85
CA ASN A 148 20.76 -4.34 -3.56
C ASN A 148 22.21 -4.84 -3.51
N ASP A 149 23.02 -4.57 -4.54
CA ASP A 149 24.46 -4.83 -4.59
C ASP A 149 25.28 -3.54 -4.37
N ASP A 150 26.31 -3.63 -3.52
CA ASP A 150 27.08 -2.47 -3.03
C ASP A 150 27.76 -1.69 -4.19
N ASP A 151 27.28 -0.47 -4.46
CA ASP A 151 27.86 0.58 -5.31
C ASP A 151 28.15 0.27 -6.81
N GLU A 152 27.84 -0.92 -7.34
CA GLU A 152 28.13 -1.26 -8.77
C GLU A 152 27.08 -0.75 -9.78
N HIS A 153 25.89 -0.35 -9.33
CA HIS A 153 24.76 0.07 -10.18
C HIS A 153 24.26 1.48 -9.83
N PRO A 154 23.97 2.35 -10.81
CA PRO A 154 23.42 3.68 -10.56
C PRO A 154 21.91 3.61 -10.31
N ASP A 155 21.43 4.55 -9.50
CA ASP A 155 20.06 4.57 -9.01
C ASP A 155 19.05 4.95 -10.09
N LEU A 156 17.84 4.40 -9.98
CA LEU A 156 16.83 4.48 -11.04
C LEU A 156 15.65 5.38 -10.64
N THR A 157 15.84 6.70 -10.70
CA THR A 157 14.77 7.69 -10.56
C THR A 157 13.66 7.46 -11.60
N TYR A 158 12.41 7.25 -11.14
CA TYR A 158 11.25 7.02 -11.98
C TYR A 158 10.19 8.12 -11.91
N GLU A 159 9.99 8.83 -13.03
CA GLU A 159 8.84 9.70 -13.26
C GLU A 159 7.62 8.88 -13.71
N ILE A 160 6.55 8.88 -12.91
CA ILE A 160 5.27 8.29 -13.26
C ILE A 160 4.26 9.39 -13.58
N HIS A 161 3.66 9.33 -14.77
CA HIS A 161 2.65 10.29 -15.24
C HIS A 161 1.47 9.57 -15.91
N CYS A 162 0.32 10.25 -16.01
CA CYS A 162 -0.90 9.70 -16.60
C CYS A 162 -1.09 10.12 -18.06
N THR A 163 -1.31 9.16 -18.95
CA THR A 163 -1.60 9.41 -20.38
C THR A 163 -3.04 9.00 -20.72
N PRO A 164 -3.58 9.42 -21.89
CA PRO A 164 -4.85 8.88 -22.42
C PRO A 164 -4.85 7.36 -22.69
N THR A 165 -3.71 6.69 -22.52
CA THR A 165 -3.53 5.23 -22.67
C THR A 165 -3.17 4.54 -21.35
N GLY A 166 -3.46 5.19 -20.22
CA GLY A 166 -3.10 4.75 -18.86
C GLY A 166 -1.77 5.34 -18.36
N PRO A 167 -1.34 4.99 -17.14
CA PRO A 167 -0.11 5.50 -16.55
C PRO A 167 1.15 4.97 -17.24
N ARG A 168 2.22 5.77 -17.23
CA ARG A 168 3.54 5.44 -17.76
C ARG A 168 4.60 5.84 -16.75
N ALA A 169 5.54 4.93 -16.51
CA ALA A 169 6.77 5.19 -15.77
C ALA A 169 7.91 5.40 -16.76
N ARG A 170 8.80 6.34 -16.48
CA ARG A 170 9.99 6.67 -17.27
C ARG A 170 11.18 6.81 -16.32
N ALA A 171 12.27 6.10 -16.61
CA ALA A 171 13.54 6.37 -15.94
C ALA A 171 14.06 7.76 -16.37
N VAL A 172 14.50 8.54 -15.40
CA VAL A 172 15.21 9.80 -15.61
C VAL A 172 16.68 9.54 -15.29
N PRO A 173 17.64 9.95 -16.13
CA PRO A 173 19.05 9.93 -15.72
C PRO A 173 19.25 10.99 -14.63
N GLU A 174 20.13 10.71 -13.67
CA GLU A 174 20.63 11.74 -12.76
C GLU A 174 21.22 12.94 -13.52
N PRO A 175 21.17 14.15 -12.94
CA PRO A 175 21.86 15.31 -13.48
C PRO A 175 23.38 15.22 -13.21
N ASP A 176 24.20 15.36 -14.25
CA ASP A 176 25.64 15.61 -14.09
C ASP A 176 25.88 16.94 -13.33
N ASP A 177 26.69 16.94 -12.26
CA ASP A 177 27.09 18.09 -11.42
C ASP A 177 28.55 18.54 -11.68
#